data_AF-A0A1H6DYQ3-F1
#
_entry.id   AF-A0A1H6DYQ3-F1
#
_cell.length_a   1.000
_cell.length_b   1.000
_cell.length_c   1.000
_cell.angle_alpha   90.00
_cell.angle_beta   90.00
_cell.angle_gamma   90.00
#
_symmetry.space_group_name_H-M   'P 1'
#
loop_
_entity.id
_entity.type
_entity.pdbx_description
1 polymer ?
#
loop_
_entity_poly.entity_id
_entity_poly.type
_entity_poly.pdbx_seq_one_letter_code
_entity_poly.pdbx_strand_id
1 'polypeptide(L)'
;MSWRYRANATLEGLTGYTLKRRLRKEPPKPPPPPKIPLELQRLPGDEVRPPVDPAHDRLLREPVFLLSSVRSGSTLLRVMLNSHSRVHSPIETHFRRMSVGLGTDPVRQAMELLGHTHSDIEHLVWDRLLHRELARSGKPILAEKTPSNVFAWRRIATCWPDARFVFLLRHPMSIVQSWHEADPVKRPMEEAVPRTMAYMTYLEEARTHLEGLTVRYESLVADPEAELRRLCLFLGVEFEPAMLTYGKQDHGGFVKGIGDWRDKIRTGTVVAGRPLPTPDDIPADLHDICRQWDYLP
;
A
#
# COMPACT_ATOMS: atom_id res chain seq x y z
N MET A 1 25.39 8.24 51.88
CA MET A 1 25.19 6.80 51.62
C MET A 1 23.72 6.46 51.91
N SER A 2 22.99 5.89 50.94
CA SER A 2 21.58 5.50 51.10
C SER A 2 21.40 4.47 52.21
N TRP A 3 20.34 4.58 53.02
CA TRP A 3 20.03 3.63 54.09
C TRP A 3 19.95 2.17 53.59
N ARG A 4 19.55 1.98 52.32
CA ARG A 4 19.48 0.66 51.68
C ARG A 4 20.84 0.03 51.48
N TYR A 5 21.87 0.83 51.21
CA TYR A 5 23.23 0.33 51.07
C TYR A 5 23.75 -0.18 52.41
N ARG A 6 23.54 0.58 53.50
CA ARG A 6 23.90 0.14 54.85
C ARG A 6 23.14 -1.12 55.26
N ALA A 7 21.83 -1.18 55.00
CA ALA A 7 21.02 -2.34 55.31
C ALA A 7 21.47 -3.60 54.56
N ASN A 8 21.71 -3.51 53.25
CA ASN A 8 22.17 -4.67 52.47
C ASN A 8 23.60 -5.09 52.83
N ALA A 9 24.52 -4.15 53.10
CA ALA A 9 25.87 -4.48 53.51
C ALA A 9 25.90 -5.26 54.84
N THR A 10 25.07 -4.87 55.81
CA THR A 10 24.93 -5.60 57.07
C THR A 10 24.26 -6.97 56.88
N LEU A 11 23.21 -7.05 56.05
CA LEU A 11 22.47 -8.30 55.82
C LEU A 11 23.32 -9.33 55.05
N GLU A 12 24.06 -8.91 54.03
CA GLU A 12 24.97 -9.80 53.28
C GLU A 12 26.07 -10.34 54.19
N GLY A 13 26.70 -9.45 54.99
CA GLY A 13 27.79 -9.85 55.87
C GLY A 13 27.40 -10.86 56.95
N LEU A 14 26.15 -10.81 57.43
CA LEU A 14 25.66 -11.68 58.51
C LEU A 14 24.93 -12.93 58.00
N THR A 15 24.28 -12.86 56.85
CA THR A 15 23.33 -13.90 56.42
C THR A 15 23.49 -14.35 54.97
N GLY A 16 24.26 -13.62 54.15
CA GLY A 16 24.40 -13.87 52.71
C GLY A 16 23.20 -13.44 51.86
N TYR A 17 22.17 -12.81 52.43
CA TYR A 17 20.97 -12.37 51.71
C TYR A 17 20.97 -10.87 51.39
N THR A 18 20.37 -10.49 50.25
CA THR A 18 20.22 -9.10 49.79
C THR A 18 18.76 -8.73 49.53
N LEU A 19 18.34 -7.56 50.03
CA LEU A 19 17.03 -7.00 49.71
C LEU A 19 17.05 -6.35 48.32
N LYS A 20 16.24 -6.87 47.40
CA LYS A 20 15.94 -6.25 46.09
C LYS A 20 14.53 -5.69 46.07
N ARG A 21 14.37 -4.46 45.56
CA ARG A 21 13.05 -3.86 45.33
C ARG A 21 12.33 -4.67 44.25
N ARG A 22 11.22 -5.31 44.61
CA ARG A 22 10.34 -5.97 43.65
C ARG A 22 9.67 -4.88 42.78
N LEU A 23 9.96 -4.86 41.47
CA LEU A 23 9.18 -4.04 40.55
C LEU A 23 7.76 -4.61 40.52
N ARG A 24 6.78 -3.82 40.97
CA ARG A 24 5.37 -4.18 40.91
C ARG A 24 5.03 -4.31 39.42
N LYS A 25 4.66 -5.50 38.97
CA LYS A 25 4.12 -5.71 37.62
C LYS A 25 2.91 -4.78 37.51
N GLU A 26 2.97 -3.78 36.62
CA GLU A 26 1.80 -2.97 36.34
C GLU A 26 0.67 -3.89 35.87
N PRO A 27 -0.57 -3.71 36.34
CA PRO A 27 -1.70 -4.44 35.79
C PRO A 27 -1.77 -4.18 34.28
N PRO A 28 -2.18 -5.17 33.47
CA PRO A 28 -2.35 -4.96 32.04
C PRO A 28 -3.25 -3.74 31.83
N LYS A 29 -2.83 -2.83 30.95
CA LYS A 29 -3.64 -1.66 30.58
C LYS A 29 -5.03 -2.18 30.18
N PRO A 30 -6.12 -1.54 30.64
CA PRO A 30 -7.45 -1.90 30.17
C PRO A 30 -7.47 -1.86 28.64
N PRO A 31 -8.22 -2.76 28.00
CA PRO A 31 -8.37 -2.73 26.55
C PRO A 31 -8.82 -1.32 26.15
N PRO A 32 -8.27 -0.76 25.06
CA PRO A 32 -8.72 0.53 24.58
C PRO A 32 -10.24 0.49 24.38
N PRO A 33 -10.95 1.61 24.59
CA PRO A 33 -12.37 1.68 24.30
C PRO A 33 -12.64 1.13 22.89
N PRO A 34 -13.77 0.42 22.69
CA PRO A 34 -14.10 -0.12 21.39
C PRO A 34 -14.04 1.03 20.37
N LYS A 35 -13.19 0.87 19.35
CA LYS A 35 -13.14 1.83 18.25
C LYS A 35 -14.54 1.86 17.67
N ILE A 36 -15.17 3.04 17.67
CA ILE A 36 -16.41 3.25 16.93
C ILE A 36 -16.12 2.77 15.50
N PRO A 37 -16.83 1.76 14.97
CA PRO A 37 -16.66 1.31 13.60
C PRO A 37 -16.72 2.50 12.65
N LEU A 38 -15.78 2.58 11.69
CA LEU A 38 -15.76 3.62 10.65
C LEU A 38 -17.10 3.74 9.91
N GLU A 39 -17.82 2.63 9.79
CA GLU A 39 -19.16 2.56 9.19
C GLU A 39 -20.20 3.43 9.92
N LEU A 40 -20.05 3.66 11.23
CA LEU A 40 -20.93 4.56 12.01
C LEU A 40 -20.56 6.05 11.85
N GLN A 41 -19.63 6.39 10.97
CA GLN A 41 -19.23 7.78 10.67
C GLN A 41 -19.74 8.28 9.32
N ARG A 42 -20.36 7.43 8.49
CA ARG A 42 -20.91 7.84 7.20
C ARG A 42 -22.27 8.49 7.35
N LEU A 43 -22.53 9.52 6.53
CA LEU A 43 -23.87 10.07 6.40
C LEU A 43 -24.82 8.97 5.91
N PRO A 44 -26.05 8.86 6.46
CA PRO A 44 -27.06 7.97 5.92
C PRO A 44 -27.28 8.26 4.42
N GLY A 45 -27.26 7.24 3.58
CA GLY A 45 -27.40 7.41 2.13
C GLY A 45 -26.19 8.02 1.42
N ASP A 46 -25.00 7.99 2.03
CA ASP A 46 -23.76 8.50 1.42
C ASP A 46 -23.55 7.95 0.00
N GLU A 47 -23.46 8.87 -0.95
CA GLU A 47 -23.25 8.57 -2.37
C GLU A 47 -21.83 8.96 -2.79
N VAL A 48 -21.15 8.04 -3.46
CA VAL A 48 -19.85 8.28 -4.09
C VAL A 48 -20.10 8.81 -5.50
N ARG A 49 -19.67 10.04 -5.77
CA ARG A 49 -19.89 10.73 -7.06
C ARG A 49 -18.65 11.50 -7.51
N PRO A 50 -18.50 11.78 -8.82
CA PRO A 50 -17.35 12.52 -9.33
C PRO A 50 -17.37 13.98 -8.87
N PRO A 51 -16.23 14.69 -8.92
CA PRO A 51 -16.20 16.14 -8.72
C PRO A 51 -17.14 16.84 -9.71
N VAL A 52 -17.78 17.92 -9.26
CA VAL A 52 -18.72 18.71 -10.08
C VAL A 52 -17.95 19.42 -11.18
N ASP A 53 -16.83 20.03 -10.82
CA ASP A 53 -15.87 20.60 -11.74
C ASP A 53 -14.48 20.03 -11.45
N PRO A 54 -14.03 19.01 -12.20
CA PRO A 54 -12.71 18.43 -12.01
C PRO A 54 -11.58 19.47 -12.06
N ALA A 55 -11.74 20.60 -12.76
CA ALA A 55 -10.76 21.66 -12.87
C ALA A 55 -10.64 22.54 -11.61
N HIS A 56 -11.67 22.62 -10.78
CA HIS A 56 -11.66 23.48 -9.60
C HIS A 56 -11.74 22.69 -8.29
N ASP A 57 -12.36 21.51 -8.30
CA ASP A 57 -12.60 20.70 -7.10
C ASP A 57 -11.40 19.84 -6.69
N ARG A 58 -10.39 19.71 -7.56
CA ARG A 58 -9.19 18.88 -7.34
C ARG A 58 -7.92 19.63 -7.68
N LEU A 59 -6.86 19.31 -6.94
CA LEU A 59 -5.52 19.86 -7.11
C LEU A 59 -4.64 18.93 -7.93
N LEU A 60 -4.82 17.60 -7.83
CA LEU A 60 -4.11 16.66 -8.68
C LEU A 60 -4.67 16.66 -10.11
N ARG A 61 -3.76 16.54 -11.08
CA ARG A 61 -4.05 16.37 -12.50
C ARG A 61 -3.48 15.04 -12.97
N GLU A 62 -4.32 14.23 -13.61
CA GLU A 62 -3.95 12.94 -14.19
C GLU A 62 -3.02 12.08 -13.29
N PRO A 63 -3.35 11.92 -11.98
CA PRO A 63 -2.51 11.13 -11.08
C PRO A 63 -2.45 9.69 -11.56
N VAL A 64 -1.30 9.05 -11.36
CA VAL A 64 -1.08 7.67 -11.75
C VAL A 64 -1.35 6.76 -10.55
N PHE A 65 -2.19 5.75 -10.72
CA PHE A 65 -2.40 4.72 -9.70
C PHE A 65 -1.85 3.38 -10.16
N LEU A 66 -0.88 2.87 -9.40
CA LEU A 66 -0.32 1.53 -9.59
C LEU A 66 -1.14 0.52 -8.76
N LEU A 67 -2.04 -0.19 -9.44
CA LEU A 67 -2.89 -1.22 -8.87
C LEU A 67 -2.24 -2.59 -9.03
N SER A 68 -2.22 -3.36 -7.95
CA SER A 68 -1.55 -4.67 -7.92
C SER A 68 -2.07 -5.51 -6.76
N SER A 69 -1.95 -6.84 -6.86
CA SER A 69 -2.02 -7.67 -5.67
C SER A 69 -0.80 -7.43 -4.77
N VAL A 70 -0.94 -7.71 -3.46
CA VAL A 70 0.23 -7.81 -2.59
C VAL A 70 1.23 -8.79 -3.18
N ARG A 71 2.52 -8.57 -2.92
CA ARG A 71 3.61 -9.46 -3.39
C ARG A 71 3.75 -9.55 -4.92
N SER A 72 3.20 -8.61 -5.68
CA SER A 72 3.36 -8.59 -7.16
C SER A 72 4.61 -7.84 -7.65
N GLY A 73 5.51 -7.42 -6.75
CA GLY A 73 6.67 -6.60 -7.12
C GLY A 73 6.37 -5.09 -7.22
N SER A 74 5.24 -4.63 -6.71
CA SER A 74 4.83 -3.21 -6.80
C SER A 74 5.77 -2.24 -6.08
N THR A 75 6.51 -2.69 -5.07
CA THR A 75 7.58 -1.87 -4.44
C THR A 75 8.77 -1.67 -5.39
N LEU A 76 9.15 -2.69 -6.17
CA LEU A 76 10.21 -2.58 -7.18
C LEU A 76 9.84 -1.54 -8.24
N LEU A 77 8.64 -1.67 -8.83
CA LEU A 77 8.16 -0.72 -9.83
C LEU A 77 8.04 0.70 -9.27
N ARG A 78 7.58 0.84 -8.02
CA ARG A 78 7.52 2.13 -7.31
C ARG A 78 8.89 2.79 -7.19
N VAL A 79 9.94 2.08 -6.77
CA VAL A 79 11.28 2.69 -6.62
C VAL A 79 11.93 3.02 -7.95
N MET A 80 11.69 2.21 -8.99
CA MET A 80 12.10 2.54 -10.36
C MET A 80 11.45 3.82 -10.85
N LEU A 81 10.12 3.94 -10.71
CA LEU A 81 9.38 5.15 -11.05
C LEU A 81 9.86 6.37 -10.26
N ASN A 82 10.06 6.24 -8.95
CA ASN A 82 10.51 7.35 -8.12
C ASN A 82 11.93 7.82 -8.45
N SER A 83 12.74 6.99 -9.12
CA SER A 83 14.09 7.35 -9.57
C SER A 83 14.07 8.28 -10.79
N HIS A 84 12.96 8.36 -11.51
CA HIS A 84 12.79 9.25 -12.65
C HIS A 84 12.66 10.71 -12.18
N SER A 85 13.32 11.66 -12.84
CA SER A 85 13.35 13.08 -12.44
C SER A 85 11.96 13.72 -12.38
N ARG A 86 11.06 13.33 -13.29
CA ARG A 86 9.68 13.83 -13.41
C ARG A 86 8.58 13.06 -12.64
N VAL A 87 8.88 11.90 -12.07
CA VAL A 87 7.86 11.04 -11.41
C VAL A 87 8.15 10.92 -9.91
N HIS A 88 7.17 11.30 -9.10
CA HIS A 88 7.18 11.07 -7.66
C HIS A 88 6.32 9.87 -7.33
N SER A 89 6.95 8.80 -6.83
CA SER A 89 6.25 7.63 -6.32
C SER A 89 6.59 7.44 -4.84
N PRO A 90 5.80 8.02 -3.92
CA PRO A 90 6.07 7.95 -2.49
C PRO A 90 5.95 6.52 -1.97
N ILE A 91 6.30 6.32 -0.69
CA ILE A 91 5.98 5.08 0.02
C ILE A 91 4.45 4.88 0.06
N GLU A 92 4.00 3.69 0.46
CA GLU A 92 2.56 3.40 0.56
C GLU A 92 1.87 4.44 1.46
N THR A 93 0.96 5.23 0.87
CA THR A 93 0.32 6.34 1.57
C THR A 93 -0.87 5.88 2.39
N HIS A 94 -1.46 4.74 2.00
CA HIS A 94 -2.71 4.21 2.55
C HIS A 94 -3.85 5.25 2.58
N PHE A 95 -3.84 6.24 1.66
CA PHE A 95 -4.72 7.41 1.68
C PHE A 95 -6.20 7.03 1.78
N ARG A 96 -6.64 5.94 1.12
CA ARG A 96 -8.05 5.51 1.15
C ARG A 96 -8.58 5.15 2.54
N ARG A 97 -7.68 4.91 3.52
CA ARG A 97 -8.02 4.59 4.91
C ARG A 97 -8.19 5.85 5.75
N MET A 98 -7.88 7.03 5.20
CA MET A 98 -8.14 8.32 5.82
C MET A 98 -9.63 8.62 5.66
N SER A 99 -10.31 8.85 6.77
CA SER A 99 -11.71 9.22 6.84
C SER A 99 -11.87 10.55 7.57
N VAL A 100 -13.03 11.18 7.38
CA VAL A 100 -13.42 12.37 8.14
C VAL A 100 -14.52 11.99 9.12
N GLY A 101 -14.50 12.56 10.32
CA GLY A 101 -15.57 12.35 11.29
C GLY A 101 -16.53 13.53 11.26
N LEU A 102 -17.79 13.32 10.87
CA LEU A 102 -18.86 14.30 11.06
C LEU A 102 -19.52 14.07 12.43
N GLY A 103 -18.77 14.37 13.48
CA GLY A 103 -19.00 13.83 14.82
C GLY A 103 -20.24 14.37 15.57
N THR A 104 -20.88 15.43 15.10
CA THR A 104 -22.04 16.05 15.76
C THR A 104 -23.19 16.26 14.78
N ASP A 105 -24.43 16.29 15.29
CA ASP A 105 -25.61 16.55 14.45
C ASP A 105 -25.55 17.88 13.70
N PRO A 106 -25.14 19.01 14.32
CA PRO A 106 -25.03 20.27 13.59
C PRO A 106 -24.04 20.21 12.42
N VAL A 107 -22.91 19.49 12.58
CA VAL A 107 -21.94 19.31 11.49
C VAL A 107 -22.53 18.45 10.37
N ARG A 108 -23.20 17.34 10.70
CA ARG A 108 -23.86 16.48 9.70
C ARG A 108 -24.95 17.23 8.93
N GLN A 109 -25.85 17.91 9.65
CA GLN A 109 -26.92 18.71 9.06
C GLN A 109 -26.37 19.82 8.18
N ALA A 110 -25.30 20.50 8.61
CA ALA A 110 -24.66 21.54 7.79
C ALA A 110 -24.09 20.96 6.48
N MET A 111 -23.39 19.83 6.51
CA MET A 111 -22.85 19.21 5.30
C MET A 111 -23.97 18.77 4.35
N GLU A 112 -25.04 18.16 4.87
CA GLU A 112 -26.20 17.75 4.10
C GLU A 112 -26.92 18.96 3.47
N LEU A 113 -27.17 20.02 4.22
CA LEU A 113 -27.80 21.26 3.73
C LEU A 113 -26.95 22.01 2.70
N LEU A 114 -25.62 21.89 2.79
CA LEU A 114 -24.68 22.39 1.77
C LEU A 114 -24.60 21.46 0.54
N GLY A 115 -25.26 20.30 0.58
CA GLY A 115 -25.29 19.34 -0.50
C GLY A 115 -24.05 18.46 -0.61
N HIS A 116 -23.22 18.38 0.43
CA HIS A 116 -22.04 17.51 0.47
C HIS A 116 -22.38 16.10 0.94
N THR A 117 -21.85 15.09 0.25
CA THR A 117 -21.81 13.73 0.77
C THR A 117 -20.59 13.55 1.68
N HIS A 118 -20.56 12.48 2.48
CA HIS A 118 -19.35 12.20 3.26
C HIS A 118 -18.18 11.85 2.32
N SER A 119 -18.48 11.15 1.23
CA SER A 119 -17.49 10.82 0.21
C SER A 119 -16.88 12.06 -0.47
N ASP A 120 -17.65 13.13 -0.71
CA ASP A 120 -17.10 14.40 -1.21
C ASP A 120 -16.00 14.93 -0.27
N ILE A 121 -16.26 14.93 1.04
CA ILE A 121 -15.34 15.44 2.06
C ILE A 121 -14.11 14.54 2.21
N GLU A 122 -14.28 13.21 2.18
CA GLU A 122 -13.15 12.27 2.16
C GLU A 122 -12.28 12.48 0.92
N HIS A 123 -12.87 12.68 -0.26
CA HIS A 123 -12.15 12.92 -1.51
C HIS A 123 -11.34 14.22 -1.48
N LEU A 124 -11.85 15.29 -0.86
CA LEU A 124 -11.07 16.52 -0.62
C LEU A 124 -9.81 16.25 0.20
N VAL A 125 -9.92 15.43 1.26
CA VAL A 125 -8.77 15.05 2.09
C VAL A 125 -7.79 14.18 1.32
N TRP A 126 -8.28 13.22 0.54
CA TRP A 126 -7.45 12.34 -0.28
C TRP A 126 -6.65 13.12 -1.32
N ASP A 127 -7.33 13.99 -2.09
CA ASP A 127 -6.71 14.83 -3.12
C ASP A 127 -5.68 15.78 -2.51
N ARG A 128 -6.04 16.50 -1.44
CA ARG A 128 -5.11 17.44 -0.80
C ARG A 128 -3.89 16.75 -0.21
N LEU A 129 -4.06 15.58 0.41
CA LEU A 129 -2.95 14.81 0.98
C LEU A 129 -1.95 14.41 -0.11
N LEU A 130 -2.45 13.78 -1.18
CA LEU A 130 -1.60 13.30 -2.27
C LEU A 130 -0.98 14.45 -3.07
N HIS A 131 -1.73 15.54 -3.30
CA HIS A 131 -1.19 16.78 -3.88
C HIS A 131 -0.06 17.36 -3.04
N ARG A 132 -0.20 17.37 -1.70
CA ARG A 132 0.86 17.89 -0.81
C ARG A 132 2.15 17.08 -0.94
N GLU A 133 2.05 15.76 -1.07
CA GLU A 133 3.22 14.91 -1.31
C GLU A 133 3.86 15.21 -2.68
N LEU A 134 3.05 15.34 -3.73
CA LEU A 134 3.54 15.76 -5.05
C LEU A 134 4.26 17.12 -5.00
N ALA A 135 3.62 18.14 -4.43
CA ALA A 135 4.18 19.49 -4.35
C ALA A 135 5.52 19.53 -3.59
N ARG A 136 5.64 18.76 -2.50
CA ARG A 136 6.90 18.65 -1.73
C ARG A 136 8.02 17.97 -2.49
N SER A 137 7.68 17.09 -3.43
CA SER A 137 8.67 16.40 -4.25
C SER A 137 9.30 17.29 -5.32
N GLY A 138 8.65 18.40 -5.68
CA GLY A 138 9.05 19.27 -6.80
C GLY A 138 8.87 18.65 -8.19
N LYS A 139 8.27 17.45 -8.27
CA LYS A 139 8.03 16.72 -9.53
C LYS A 139 6.60 16.95 -10.04
N PRO A 140 6.37 16.84 -11.36
CA PRO A 140 5.06 17.10 -11.95
C PRO A 140 4.08 15.92 -11.91
N ILE A 141 4.56 14.67 -11.79
CA ILE A 141 3.70 13.48 -11.88
C ILE A 141 3.70 12.72 -10.57
N LEU A 142 2.53 12.49 -9.99
CA LEU A 142 2.35 11.57 -8.86
C LEU A 142 2.06 10.17 -9.40
N ALA A 143 2.78 9.16 -8.89
CA ALA A 143 2.48 7.75 -9.05
C ALA A 143 2.25 7.10 -7.68
N GLU A 144 1.00 7.03 -7.26
CA GLU A 144 0.63 6.43 -5.98
C GLU A 144 0.55 4.91 -6.12
N LYS A 145 1.24 4.22 -5.20
CA LYS A 145 1.21 2.77 -5.09
C LYS A 145 0.89 2.40 -3.65
N THR A 146 -0.28 1.81 -3.46
CA THR A 146 -0.63 1.02 -2.27
C THR A 146 -1.40 -0.22 -2.73
N PRO A 147 -0.92 -1.46 -2.53
CA PRO A 147 -1.57 -2.65 -3.09
C PRO A 147 -3.06 -2.77 -2.74
N SER A 148 -3.42 -2.33 -1.54
CA SER A 148 -4.79 -2.43 -1.06
C SER A 148 -5.75 -1.38 -1.63
N ASN A 149 -5.28 -0.53 -2.56
CA ASN A 149 -6.12 0.37 -3.33
C ASN A 149 -6.98 -0.35 -4.37
N VAL A 150 -6.64 -1.59 -4.75
CA VAL A 150 -7.54 -2.42 -5.58
C VAL A 150 -8.94 -2.52 -4.98
N PHE A 151 -9.07 -2.55 -3.65
CA PHE A 151 -10.39 -2.62 -2.98
C PHE A 151 -11.20 -1.32 -3.03
N ALA A 152 -10.60 -0.22 -3.49
CA ALA A 152 -11.27 1.07 -3.62
C ALA A 152 -11.15 1.64 -5.03
N TRP A 153 -10.83 0.80 -6.03
CA TRP A 153 -10.58 1.24 -7.39
C TRP A 153 -11.73 2.09 -7.94
N ARG A 154 -12.99 1.70 -7.64
CA ARG A 154 -14.19 2.45 -8.05
C ARG A 154 -14.19 3.87 -7.50
N ARG A 155 -13.98 4.00 -6.18
CA ARG A 155 -13.90 5.31 -5.50
C ARG A 155 -12.72 6.15 -6.00
N ILE A 156 -11.59 5.51 -6.30
CA ILE A 156 -10.41 6.17 -6.85
C ILE A 156 -10.72 6.73 -8.24
N ALA A 157 -11.30 5.93 -9.14
CA ALA A 157 -11.70 6.38 -10.47
C ALA A 157 -12.80 7.46 -10.41
N THR A 158 -13.70 7.40 -9.44
CA THR A 158 -14.68 8.46 -9.21
C THR A 158 -14.04 9.75 -8.68
N CYS A 159 -13.11 9.64 -7.72
CA CYS A 159 -12.40 10.79 -7.15
C CYS A 159 -11.48 11.45 -8.18
N TRP A 160 -10.83 10.68 -9.05
CA TRP A 160 -10.01 11.20 -10.13
C TRP A 160 -10.40 10.58 -11.48
N PRO A 161 -11.39 11.17 -12.18
CA PRO A 161 -11.86 10.65 -13.47
C PRO A 161 -10.82 10.70 -14.60
N ASP A 162 -9.81 11.56 -14.47
CA ASP A 162 -8.67 11.71 -15.38
C ASP A 162 -7.44 10.87 -14.95
N ALA A 163 -7.57 10.02 -13.93
CA ALA A 163 -6.46 9.21 -13.46
C ALA A 163 -5.97 8.22 -14.52
N ARG A 164 -4.65 7.97 -14.49
CA ARG A 164 -4.01 6.96 -15.34
C ARG A 164 -3.74 5.71 -14.52
N PHE A 165 -4.20 4.56 -15.00
CA PHE A 165 -4.05 3.30 -14.28
C PHE A 165 -2.92 2.45 -14.85
N VAL A 166 -2.12 1.88 -13.94
CA VAL A 166 -1.13 0.84 -14.25
C VAL A 166 -1.49 -0.41 -13.45
N PHE A 167 -1.74 -1.52 -14.15
CA PHE A 167 -2.07 -2.80 -13.56
C PHE A 167 -0.83 -3.69 -13.55
N LEU A 168 -0.29 -3.97 -12.36
CA LEU A 168 0.84 -4.88 -12.21
C LEU A 168 0.35 -6.28 -11.88
N LEU A 169 0.47 -7.16 -12.87
CA LEU A 169 0.18 -8.58 -12.76
C LEU A 169 1.45 -9.34 -12.38
N ARG A 170 1.28 -10.46 -11.69
CA ARG A 170 2.32 -11.45 -11.40
C ARG A 170 1.65 -12.81 -11.37
N HIS A 171 2.38 -13.87 -11.69
CA HIS A 171 1.86 -15.24 -11.63
C HIS A 171 1.13 -15.52 -10.30
N PRO A 172 -0.17 -15.92 -10.32
CA PRO A 172 -0.98 -16.11 -9.10
C PRO A 172 -0.31 -17.01 -8.06
N MET A 173 0.20 -18.17 -8.47
CA MET A 173 0.89 -19.08 -7.54
C MET A 173 2.18 -18.49 -6.95
N SER A 174 2.93 -17.66 -7.71
CA SER A 174 4.10 -16.95 -7.16
C SER A 174 3.70 -15.88 -6.14
N ILE A 175 2.51 -15.26 -6.29
CA ILE A 175 1.95 -14.35 -5.29
C ILE A 175 1.65 -15.12 -4.00
N VAL A 176 0.95 -16.25 -4.11
CA VAL A 176 0.58 -17.14 -2.98
C VAL A 176 1.83 -17.57 -2.20
N GLN A 177 2.83 -18.14 -2.88
CA GLN A 177 4.10 -18.57 -2.28
C GLN A 177 4.82 -17.39 -1.62
N SER A 178 4.92 -16.24 -2.31
CA SER A 178 5.59 -15.07 -1.75
C SER A 178 4.86 -14.46 -0.55
N TRP A 179 3.55 -14.65 -0.44
CA TRP A 179 2.77 -14.22 0.71
C TRP A 179 3.09 -15.07 1.94
N HIS A 180 3.12 -16.40 1.78
CA HIS A 180 3.52 -17.35 2.82
C HIS A 180 4.96 -17.11 3.29
N GLU A 181 5.91 -17.04 2.35
CA GLU A 181 7.34 -16.80 2.63
C GLU A 181 7.62 -15.47 3.36
N ALA A 182 6.71 -14.50 3.29
CA ALA A 182 6.90 -13.23 3.97
C ALA A 182 6.90 -13.35 5.50
N ASP A 183 6.14 -14.30 6.07
CA ASP A 183 6.10 -14.59 7.51
C ASP A 183 5.45 -15.96 7.75
N PRO A 184 6.14 -17.10 7.50
CA PRO A 184 5.52 -18.44 7.48
C PRO A 184 4.76 -18.81 8.74
N VAL A 185 5.17 -18.26 9.90
CA VAL A 185 4.51 -18.48 11.20
C VAL A 185 3.16 -17.77 11.28
N LYS A 186 3.04 -16.56 10.70
CA LYS A 186 1.82 -15.74 10.76
C LYS A 186 0.97 -15.81 9.50
N ARG A 187 1.48 -16.48 8.45
CA ARG A 187 0.90 -16.53 7.11
C ARG A 187 0.95 -17.96 6.62
N PRO A 188 0.17 -18.87 7.22
CA PRO A 188 0.23 -20.28 6.87
C PRO A 188 -0.27 -20.52 5.43
N MET A 189 0.24 -21.56 4.77
CA MET A 189 0.01 -21.77 3.33
C MET A 189 -1.47 -22.03 3.02
N GLU A 190 -2.21 -22.67 3.92
CA GLU A 190 -3.65 -22.91 3.80
C GLU A 190 -4.49 -21.61 3.72
N GLU A 191 -3.98 -20.50 4.26
CA GLU A 191 -4.64 -19.18 4.14
C GLU A 191 -4.16 -18.39 2.92
N ALA A 192 -3.09 -18.81 2.25
CA ALA A 192 -2.41 -17.97 1.27
C ALA A 192 -3.28 -17.71 0.02
N VAL A 193 -4.00 -18.73 -0.46
CA VAL A 193 -4.93 -18.59 -1.59
C VAL A 193 -6.06 -17.61 -1.27
N PRO A 194 -6.92 -17.80 -0.25
CA PRO A 194 -8.04 -16.88 -0.01
C PRO A 194 -7.57 -15.44 0.30
N ARG A 195 -6.44 -15.27 0.99
CA ARG A 195 -5.90 -13.94 1.33
C ARG A 195 -5.40 -13.17 0.12
N THR A 196 -4.86 -13.87 -0.89
CA THR A 196 -4.31 -13.24 -2.09
C THR A 196 -5.33 -13.17 -3.22
N MET A 197 -6.27 -14.13 -3.30
CA MET A 197 -7.33 -14.18 -4.29
C MET A 197 -8.15 -12.89 -4.30
N ALA A 198 -8.57 -12.40 -3.13
CA ALA A 198 -9.33 -11.15 -3.05
C ALA A 198 -8.61 -9.99 -3.78
N TYR A 199 -7.30 -9.82 -3.57
CA TYR A 199 -6.55 -8.78 -4.28
C TYR A 199 -6.52 -9.00 -5.79
N MET A 200 -6.35 -10.25 -6.24
CA MET A 200 -6.28 -10.59 -7.66
C MET A 200 -7.64 -10.39 -8.35
N THR A 201 -8.73 -10.80 -7.71
CA THR A 201 -10.10 -10.60 -8.19
C THR A 201 -10.42 -9.10 -8.34
N TYR A 202 -10.16 -8.28 -7.32
CA TYR A 202 -10.41 -6.84 -7.42
C TYR A 202 -9.47 -6.13 -8.40
N LEU A 203 -8.25 -6.63 -8.59
CA LEU A 203 -7.34 -6.12 -9.61
C LEU A 203 -7.88 -6.41 -11.02
N GLU A 204 -8.35 -7.63 -11.25
CA GLU A 204 -8.94 -8.03 -12.53
C GLU A 204 -10.24 -7.28 -12.82
N GLU A 205 -11.09 -7.11 -11.81
CA GLU A 205 -12.29 -6.27 -11.91
C GLU A 205 -11.92 -4.82 -12.28
N ALA A 206 -10.91 -4.22 -11.65
CA ALA A 206 -10.45 -2.88 -12.01
C ALA A 206 -9.92 -2.84 -13.46
N ARG A 207 -9.09 -3.81 -13.85
CA ARG A 207 -8.46 -3.89 -15.19
C ARG A 207 -9.48 -4.06 -16.32
N THR A 208 -10.60 -4.73 -16.05
CA THR A 208 -11.67 -4.95 -17.04
C THR A 208 -12.61 -3.76 -17.19
N HIS A 209 -12.63 -2.85 -16.22
CA HIS A 209 -13.55 -1.70 -16.21
C HIS A 209 -12.86 -0.34 -16.40
N LEU A 210 -11.53 -0.29 -16.31
CA LEU A 210 -10.74 0.93 -16.43
C LEU A 210 -9.71 0.77 -17.56
N GLU A 211 -9.51 1.85 -18.31
CA GLU A 211 -8.41 1.93 -19.27
C GLU A 211 -7.08 2.11 -18.53
N GLY A 212 -6.03 1.44 -19.01
CA GLY A 212 -4.71 1.56 -18.42
C GLY A 212 -3.68 0.61 -19.00
N LEU A 213 -2.44 0.76 -18.54
CA LEU A 213 -1.32 -0.07 -18.97
C LEU A 213 -1.19 -1.30 -18.08
N THR A 214 -1.18 -2.49 -18.69
CA THR A 214 -0.84 -3.73 -17.97
C THR A 214 0.67 -3.98 -18.04
N VAL A 215 1.28 -4.18 -16.87
CA VAL A 215 2.69 -4.56 -16.70
C VAL A 215 2.73 -5.95 -16.06
N ARG A 216 3.52 -6.87 -16.59
CA ARG A 216 3.77 -8.18 -15.97
C ARG A 216 5.08 -8.12 -15.21
N TYR A 217 5.08 -8.57 -13.96
CA TYR A 217 6.28 -8.61 -13.12
C TYR A 217 7.42 -9.39 -13.79
N GLU A 218 7.07 -10.49 -14.45
CA GLU A 218 7.95 -11.40 -15.16
C GLU A 218 8.67 -10.70 -16.31
N SER A 219 7.93 -9.95 -17.13
CA SER A 219 8.50 -9.11 -18.18
C SER A 219 9.37 -8.02 -17.60
N LEU A 220 8.93 -7.35 -16.52
CA LEU A 220 9.67 -6.28 -15.85
C LEU A 220 11.03 -6.75 -15.31
N VAL A 221 11.13 -7.98 -14.80
CA VAL A 221 12.41 -8.49 -14.31
C VAL A 221 13.27 -9.16 -15.38
N ALA A 222 12.68 -9.57 -16.50
CA ALA A 222 13.40 -10.16 -17.62
C ALA A 222 14.05 -9.09 -18.52
N ASP A 223 13.30 -8.03 -18.85
CA ASP A 223 13.77 -6.88 -19.62
C ASP A 223 13.22 -5.57 -19.03
N PRO A 224 13.83 -5.08 -17.94
CA PRO A 224 13.34 -3.88 -17.25
C PRO A 224 13.41 -2.64 -18.12
N GLU A 225 14.38 -2.52 -19.03
CA GLU A 225 14.49 -1.34 -19.87
C GLU A 225 13.34 -1.26 -20.86
N ALA A 226 13.01 -2.35 -21.56
CA ALA A 226 11.89 -2.37 -22.49
C ALA A 226 10.55 -2.06 -21.80
N GLU A 227 10.30 -2.67 -20.63
CA GLU A 227 9.09 -2.44 -19.86
C GLU A 227 8.99 -1.01 -19.31
N LEU A 228 10.10 -0.45 -18.81
CA LEU A 228 10.13 0.93 -18.32
C LEU A 228 9.99 1.94 -19.46
N ARG A 229 10.53 1.69 -20.65
CA ARG A 229 10.30 2.52 -21.84
C ARG A 229 8.82 2.55 -22.23
N ARG A 230 8.14 1.39 -22.22
CA ARG A 230 6.70 1.32 -22.49
C ARG A 230 5.88 2.07 -21.44
N LEU A 231 6.25 1.93 -20.18
CA LEU A 231 5.62 2.66 -19.08
C LEU A 231 5.86 4.18 -19.18
N CYS A 232 7.08 4.63 -19.45
CA CYS A 232 7.40 6.04 -19.66
C CYS A 232 6.59 6.64 -20.82
N LEU A 233 6.45 5.91 -21.93
CA LEU A 233 5.62 6.33 -23.06
C LEU A 233 4.16 6.53 -22.64
N PHE A 234 3.57 5.57 -21.91
CA PHE A 234 2.22 5.70 -21.35
C PHE A 234 2.10 6.90 -20.39
N LEU A 235 3.17 7.22 -19.65
CA LEU A 235 3.20 8.34 -18.73
C LEU A 235 3.51 9.70 -19.39
N GLY A 236 3.85 9.73 -20.69
CA GLY A 236 4.22 10.95 -21.40
C GLY A 236 5.57 11.54 -20.95
N VAL A 237 6.51 10.67 -20.53
CA VAL A 237 7.88 11.05 -20.16
C VAL A 237 8.89 10.24 -20.96
N GLU A 238 10.11 10.75 -21.10
CA GLU A 238 11.21 9.99 -21.69
C GLU A 238 11.72 8.93 -20.70
N PHE A 239 12.43 7.91 -21.19
CA PHE A 239 13.07 6.94 -20.30
C PHE A 239 14.35 7.51 -19.71
N GLU A 240 14.59 7.28 -18.42
CA GLU A 240 15.81 7.67 -17.73
C GLU A 240 16.57 6.42 -17.20
N PRO A 241 17.86 6.22 -17.55
CA PRO A 241 18.65 5.08 -17.07
C PRO A 241 18.74 4.97 -15.54
N ALA A 242 18.57 6.09 -14.82
CA ALA A 242 18.54 6.12 -13.36
C ALA A 242 17.48 5.19 -12.76
N MET A 243 16.39 4.92 -13.50
CA MET A 243 15.33 3.99 -13.09
C MET A 243 15.80 2.55 -12.91
N LEU A 244 16.86 2.13 -13.62
CA LEU A 244 17.45 0.78 -13.51
C LEU A 244 18.39 0.64 -12.30
N THR A 245 18.96 1.76 -11.84
CA THR A 245 19.88 1.82 -10.69
C THR A 245 19.26 2.59 -9.53
N TYR A 246 18.04 2.22 -9.16
CA TYR A 246 17.23 2.93 -8.17
C TYR A 246 17.91 3.01 -6.78
N GLY A 247 18.81 2.08 -6.43
CA GLY A 247 19.54 2.13 -5.16
C GLY A 247 20.44 3.35 -4.95
N LYS A 248 20.68 4.15 -6.01
CA LYS A 248 21.42 5.43 -5.92
C LYS A 248 20.55 6.61 -5.49
N GLN A 249 19.24 6.42 -5.37
CA GLN A 249 18.27 7.46 -5.07
C GLN A 249 17.65 7.24 -3.68
N ASP A 250 17.19 8.32 -3.06
CA ASP A 250 16.39 8.23 -1.84
C ASP A 250 14.95 7.85 -2.17
N HIS A 251 14.46 6.80 -1.51
CA HIS A 251 13.13 6.25 -1.65
C HIS A 251 12.35 6.24 -0.33
N GLY A 252 12.87 6.86 0.72
CA GLY A 252 12.38 6.71 2.08
C GLY A 252 12.70 5.34 2.69
N GLY A 253 12.15 5.08 3.87
CA GLY A 253 12.48 3.87 4.64
C GLY A 253 11.83 2.60 4.10
N PHE A 254 12.62 1.52 3.98
CA PHE A 254 12.11 0.15 3.80
C PHE A 254 11.75 -0.46 5.15
N VAL A 255 10.51 -0.21 5.59
CA VAL A 255 10.00 -0.58 6.92
C VAL A 255 9.03 -1.76 6.81
N LYS A 256 9.09 -2.73 7.75
CA LYS A 256 8.13 -3.85 7.78
C LYS A 256 6.70 -3.31 7.87
N GLY A 257 5.85 -3.70 6.93
CA GLY A 257 4.47 -3.24 6.83
C GLY A 257 4.24 -2.07 5.88
N ILE A 258 5.29 -1.40 5.40
CA ILE A 258 5.22 -0.34 4.37
C ILE A 258 6.02 -0.82 3.16
N GLY A 259 5.34 -1.43 2.19
CA GLY A 259 5.98 -1.97 0.99
C GLY A 259 6.78 -3.26 1.23
N ASP A 260 7.80 -3.48 0.40
CA ASP A 260 8.74 -4.60 0.54
C ASP A 260 9.98 -4.14 1.30
N TRP A 261 10.46 -4.95 2.22
CA TRP A 261 11.55 -4.63 3.15
C TRP A 261 12.70 -5.65 3.13
N ARG A 262 12.58 -6.66 2.25
CA ARG A 262 13.48 -7.80 2.09
C ARG A 262 14.78 -7.41 1.37
N ASP A 263 15.79 -8.27 1.44
CA ASP A 263 17.12 -7.96 0.89
C ASP A 263 17.12 -7.74 -0.63
N LYS A 264 16.21 -8.39 -1.37
CA LYS A 264 16.10 -8.22 -2.83
C LYS A 264 15.89 -6.76 -3.23
N ILE A 265 15.03 -6.01 -2.53
CA ILE A 265 14.82 -4.58 -2.86
C ILE A 265 16.05 -3.74 -2.50
N ARG A 266 16.80 -4.13 -1.46
CA ARG A 266 17.98 -3.40 -0.96
C ARG A 266 19.19 -3.49 -1.90
N THR A 267 19.18 -4.40 -2.87
CA THR A 267 20.24 -4.50 -3.88
C THR A 267 20.37 -3.24 -4.74
N GLY A 268 19.30 -2.46 -4.89
CA GLY A 268 19.32 -1.22 -5.65
C GLY A 268 19.21 -1.39 -7.17
N THR A 269 19.06 -2.62 -7.66
CA THR A 269 18.94 -2.98 -9.07
C THR A 269 17.93 -4.11 -9.26
N VAL A 270 17.53 -4.35 -10.50
CA VAL A 270 16.69 -5.51 -10.82
C VAL A 270 17.47 -6.79 -10.60
N VAL A 271 16.84 -7.74 -9.92
CA VAL A 271 17.36 -9.09 -9.72
C VAL A 271 16.38 -10.05 -10.38
N ALA A 272 16.94 -11.01 -11.13
CA ALA A 272 16.19 -12.00 -11.89
C ALA A 272 15.05 -12.66 -11.08
N GLY A 273 13.96 -12.98 -11.77
CA GLY A 273 12.86 -13.75 -11.22
C GLY A 273 13.26 -15.18 -10.88
N ARG A 274 12.45 -15.84 -10.05
CA ARG A 274 12.51 -17.31 -9.93
C ARG A 274 11.80 -17.93 -11.16
N PRO A 275 12.08 -19.20 -11.50
CA PRO A 275 11.29 -19.93 -12.49
C PRO A 275 9.79 -19.86 -12.17
N LEU A 276 8.96 -19.85 -13.22
CA LEU A 276 7.51 -19.85 -13.04
C LEU A 276 7.03 -21.22 -12.53
N PRO A 277 6.00 -21.24 -11.67
CA PRO A 277 5.30 -22.47 -11.30
C PRO A 277 4.79 -23.21 -12.55
N THR A 278 4.84 -24.54 -12.52
CA THR A 278 4.26 -25.39 -13.57
C THR A 278 2.74 -25.55 -13.35
N PRO A 279 1.95 -25.93 -14.37
CA PRO A 279 0.51 -26.14 -14.20
C PRO A 279 0.13 -27.08 -13.04
N ASP A 280 0.95 -28.11 -12.79
CA ASP A 280 0.73 -29.08 -11.70
C ASP A 280 0.95 -28.46 -10.31
N ASP A 281 1.70 -27.36 -10.22
CA ASP A 281 1.93 -26.62 -8.98
C ASP A 281 0.76 -25.69 -8.61
N ILE A 282 -0.22 -25.51 -9.49
CA ILE A 282 -1.29 -24.52 -9.35
C ILE A 282 -2.55 -25.18 -8.75
N PRO A 283 -2.96 -24.81 -7.53
CA PRO A 283 -4.22 -25.26 -6.95
C PRO A 283 -5.42 -24.92 -7.85
N ALA A 284 -6.43 -25.79 -7.89
CA ALA A 284 -7.63 -25.61 -8.71
C ALA A 284 -8.29 -24.23 -8.51
N ASP A 285 -8.31 -23.75 -7.26
CA ASP A 285 -8.85 -22.42 -6.91
C ASP A 285 -8.19 -21.26 -7.67
N LEU A 286 -6.94 -21.42 -8.13
CA LEU A 286 -6.22 -20.39 -8.89
C LEU A 286 -6.38 -20.53 -10.41
N HIS A 287 -7.00 -21.61 -10.92
CA HIS A 287 -7.04 -21.88 -12.36
C HIS A 287 -7.74 -20.77 -13.14
N ASP A 288 -8.88 -20.29 -12.66
CA ASP A 288 -9.66 -19.27 -13.37
C ASP A 288 -8.91 -17.94 -13.49
N ILE A 289 -8.31 -17.46 -12.40
CA ILE A 289 -7.52 -16.23 -12.43
C ILE A 289 -6.22 -16.39 -13.23
N CYS A 290 -5.62 -17.59 -13.22
CA CYS A 290 -4.48 -17.88 -14.09
C CYS A 290 -4.87 -17.81 -15.57
N ARG A 291 -6.04 -18.33 -15.98
CA ARG A 291 -6.52 -18.21 -17.37
C ARG A 291 -6.83 -16.76 -17.74
N GLN A 292 -7.50 -16.02 -16.86
CA GLN A 292 -7.81 -14.59 -17.09
C GLN A 292 -6.54 -13.74 -17.28
N TRP A 293 -5.42 -14.16 -16.70
CA TRP A 293 -4.12 -13.48 -16.81
C TRP A 293 -3.14 -14.17 -17.78
N ASP A 294 -3.62 -15.10 -18.60
CA ASP A 294 -2.83 -15.83 -19.60
C ASP A 294 -1.60 -16.57 -19.00
N TYR A 295 -1.73 -17.12 -17.79
CA TYR A 295 -0.75 -18.03 -17.18
C TYR A 295 -1.13 -19.50 -17.36
N LEU A 296 -2.38 -19.77 -17.74
CA LEU A 296 -2.85 -21.08 -18.15
C LEU A 296 -3.64 -20.94 -19.47
N PRO A 297 -3.67 -21.99 -20.31
CA PRO A 297 -4.48 -22.02 -21.52
C PRO A 297 -5.98 -22.08 -21.22
#